data_AF-A0A8R1IST0-F1
#
_entry.id   AF-A0A8R1IST0-F1
#
_cell.length_a   1.000
_cell.length_b   1.000
_cell.length_c   1.000
_cell.angle_alpha   90.00
_cell.angle_beta   90.00
_cell.angle_gamma   90.00
#
_symmetry.space_group_name_H-M   'P 1'
#
loop_
_entity.id
_entity.type
_entity.pdbx_description
1 polymer ?
#
loop_
_entity_poly.entity_id
_entity_poly.type
_entity_poly.pdbx_seq_one_letter_code
_entity_poly.pdbx_strand_id
1 'polypeptide(L)'
;MNKKRLPPKQYIRTRVGFIFQFGESTRIYNLTGPQDDAEAEWDCSPTEMKLRKHKKELEAKLRAAAAQEMIEDEKRDAKGEDEEDGCGWGMNYGEDAKTFTAPEHDAHLMEDREAYYNQDPKKALQKFFEREGFDMNFEFSEQGQGHTHKWVCSIEWVFG
;
A
#
# COMPACT_ATOMS: atom_id res chain seq x y z
N MET A 1 -0.44 18.47 24.47
CA MET A 1 1.04 18.42 24.52
C MET A 1 1.53 17.61 23.34
N ASN A 2 2.47 18.11 22.53
CA ASN A 2 2.96 17.45 21.31
C ASN A 2 1.84 16.90 20.41
N LYS A 3 0.81 17.73 20.17
CA LYS A 3 -0.42 17.37 19.41
C LYS A 3 -1.25 16.21 19.97
N LYS A 4 -0.97 15.74 21.18
CA LYS A 4 -1.76 14.73 21.91
C LYS A 4 -2.53 15.36 23.08
N ARG A 5 -3.79 14.93 23.26
CA ARG A 5 -4.62 15.32 24.40
C ARG A 5 -4.11 14.61 25.66
N LEU A 6 -3.88 15.37 26.72
CA LEU A 6 -3.45 14.79 27.99
C LEU A 6 -4.66 14.21 28.74
N PRO A 7 -4.50 13.06 29.42
CA PRO A 7 -5.52 12.52 30.31
C PRO A 7 -5.82 13.48 31.47
N PRO A 8 -7.08 13.56 31.94
CA PRO A 8 -7.45 14.43 33.04
C PRO A 8 -6.86 13.94 34.37
N LYS A 9 -6.53 14.89 35.28
CA LYS A 9 -6.06 14.62 36.65
C LYS A 9 -4.77 13.77 36.73
N GLN A 10 -3.94 13.78 35.69
CA GLN A 10 -2.65 13.10 35.68
C GLN A 10 -1.50 14.10 35.54
N TYR A 11 -0.46 13.91 36.35
CA TYR A 11 0.78 14.66 36.21
C TYR A 11 1.67 13.96 35.18
N ILE A 12 2.14 14.72 34.20
CA ILE A 12 2.97 14.22 33.12
C ILE A 12 4.23 15.06 33.07
N ARG A 13 5.39 14.41 33.08
CA ARG A 13 6.68 15.09 32.98
C ARG A 13 6.79 15.75 31.60
N THR A 14 7.11 17.05 31.61
CA THR A 14 7.41 17.83 30.41
C THR A 14 8.91 17.94 30.22
N ARG A 15 9.38 18.07 28.98
CA ARG A 15 10.80 18.26 28.66
C ARG A 15 11.00 19.44 27.72
N VAL A 16 12.20 20.00 27.70
CA VAL A 16 12.56 21.05 26.74
C VAL A 16 12.30 20.56 25.30
N GLY A 17 11.72 21.43 24.47
CA GLY A 17 11.28 21.11 23.11
C GLY A 17 9.81 20.67 23.02
N PHE A 18 9.11 20.48 24.14
CA PHE A 18 7.68 20.16 24.11
C PHE A 18 6.83 21.35 23.68
N ILE A 19 5.74 21.02 22.99
CA ILE A 19 4.77 21.99 22.47
C ILE A 19 3.44 21.86 23.24
N PHE A 20 2.93 22.98 23.74
CA PHE A 20 1.67 23.06 24.49
C PHE A 20 0.61 23.83 23.71
N GLN A 21 -0.62 23.34 23.81
CA GLN A 21 -1.83 23.99 23.35
C GLN A 21 -2.87 23.78 24.46
N PHE A 22 -3.51 24.87 24.88
CA PHE A 22 -4.45 24.86 25.99
C PHE A 22 -5.88 25.03 25.48
N GLY A 23 -6.77 24.13 25.90
CA GLY A 23 -8.19 24.16 25.52
C GLY A 23 -8.37 24.29 24.01
N GLU A 24 -9.22 25.22 23.60
CA GLU A 24 -9.49 25.56 22.19
C GLU A 24 -8.64 26.75 21.70
N SER A 25 -7.60 27.13 22.44
CA SER A 25 -6.72 28.23 22.03
C SER A 25 -6.01 27.90 20.72
N THR A 26 -5.95 28.89 19.82
CA THR A 26 -5.11 28.84 18.61
C THR A 26 -3.63 29.09 18.91
N ARG A 27 -3.29 29.52 20.14
CA ARG A 27 -1.92 29.79 20.54
C ARG A 27 -1.18 28.50 20.88
N ILE A 28 0.02 28.40 20.33
CA ILE A 28 0.95 27.29 20.53
C ILE A 28 2.15 27.82 21.32
N TYR A 29 2.54 27.11 22.37
CA TYR A 29 3.64 27.48 23.26
C TYR A 29 4.76 26.44 23.15
N ASN A 30 6.00 26.90 23.00
CA ASN A 30 7.20 26.06 22.98
C ASN A 30 7.92 26.18 24.32
N LEU A 31 8.22 25.05 24.96
CA LEU A 31 9.00 25.02 26.20
C LEU A 31 10.49 25.08 25.88
N THR A 32 11.13 26.20 26.22
CA THR A 32 12.57 26.43 26.08
C THR A 32 13.28 26.24 27.42
N GLY A 33 14.53 25.80 27.38
CA GLY A 33 15.33 25.55 28.57
C GLY A 33 16.70 24.97 28.23
N PRO A 34 17.48 24.59 29.25
CA PRO A 34 18.80 23.98 29.08
C PRO A 34 18.73 22.66 28.29
N GLN A 35 19.79 22.35 27.55
CA GLN A 35 19.82 21.18 26.67
C GLN A 35 19.82 19.85 27.44
N ASP A 36 20.29 19.83 28.69
CA ASP A 36 20.24 18.67 29.57
C ASP A 36 18.82 18.19 29.92
N ASP A 37 17.79 19.04 29.82
CA ASP A 37 16.39 18.66 30.07
C ASP A 37 15.66 18.21 28.79
N ALA A 38 16.34 18.20 27.63
CA ALA A 38 15.76 17.72 26.37
C ALA A 38 15.52 16.20 26.37
N GLU A 39 14.58 15.72 25.55
CA GLU A 39 14.45 14.29 25.30
C GLU A 39 15.66 13.77 24.51
N ALA A 40 16.07 12.53 24.80
CA ALA A 40 17.08 11.86 24.01
C ALA A 40 16.60 11.79 22.56
N GLU A 41 17.42 12.30 21.65
CA GLU A 41 17.17 12.18 20.22
C GLU A 41 17.13 10.70 19.86
N TRP A 42 16.16 10.31 19.03
CA TRP A 42 16.11 8.95 18.53
C TRP A 42 17.27 8.79 17.55
N ASP A 43 18.11 7.77 17.72
CA ASP A 43 19.28 7.51 16.84
C ASP A 43 18.91 7.22 15.37
N CYS A 44 17.61 7.19 15.05
CA CYS A 44 17.10 6.79 13.76
C CYS A 44 15.95 7.71 13.35
N SER A 45 16.06 8.25 12.14
CA SER A 45 15.03 9.14 11.58
C SER A 45 13.70 8.38 11.41
N PRO A 46 12.54 9.06 11.52
CA PRO A 46 11.24 8.45 11.23
C PRO A 46 11.19 7.73 9.87
N THR A 47 11.91 8.25 8.88
CA THR A 47 12.01 7.66 7.53
C THR A 47 12.78 6.34 7.55
N GLU A 48 13.90 6.29 8.26
CA GLU A 48 14.72 5.08 8.41
C GLU A 48 13.97 3.99 9.19
N MET A 49 13.20 4.39 10.21
CA MET A 49 12.35 3.45 10.97
C MET A 49 11.27 2.82 10.07
N LYS A 50 10.65 3.61 9.18
CA LYS A 50 9.68 3.11 8.20
C LYS A 50 10.33 2.15 7.21
N LEU A 51 11.50 2.49 6.68
CA LEU A 51 12.29 1.63 5.78
C LEU A 51 12.64 0.31 6.45
N ARG A 52 13.11 0.34 7.70
CA ARG A 52 13.48 -0.87 8.45
C ARG A 52 12.28 -1.78 8.69
N LYS A 53 11.11 -1.21 9.00
CA LYS A 53 9.87 -1.98 9.14
C LYS A 53 9.44 -2.60 7.81
N HIS A 54 9.42 -1.82 6.73
CA HIS A 54 9.04 -2.30 5.40
C HIS A 54 9.98 -3.42 4.92
N LYS A 55 11.30 -3.24 5.09
CA LYS A 55 12.29 -4.27 4.74
C LYS A 55 12.04 -5.57 5.51
N LYS A 56 11.78 -5.48 6.81
CA LYS A 56 11.51 -6.66 7.66
C LYS A 56 10.21 -7.37 7.25
N GLU A 57 9.18 -6.62 6.88
CA GLU A 57 7.92 -7.18 6.40
C GLU A 57 8.10 -7.91 5.06
N LEU A 58 8.83 -7.30 4.12
CA LEU A 58 9.14 -7.92 2.83
C LEU A 58 9.94 -9.22 3.01
N GLU A 59 10.95 -9.22 3.87
CA GLU A 59 11.76 -10.41 4.16
C GLU A 59 10.91 -11.52 4.81
N ALA A 60 9.99 -11.17 5.71
CA ALA A 60 9.08 -12.12 6.32
C ALA A 60 8.10 -12.73 5.28
N LYS A 61 7.57 -11.92 4.36
CA LYS A 61 6.72 -12.39 3.26
C LYS A 61 7.47 -13.34 2.33
N LEU A 62 8.69 -12.99 1.93
CA LEU A 62 9.55 -13.86 1.12
C LEU A 62 9.83 -15.19 1.80
N ARG A 63 10.15 -15.18 3.10
CA ARG A 63 10.38 -16.41 3.86
C ARG A 63 9.12 -17.27 3.97
N ALA A 64 7.96 -16.64 4.18
CA ALA A 64 6.69 -17.36 4.24
C ALA A 64 6.33 -17.99 2.89
N ALA A 65 6.52 -17.27 1.78
CA ALA A 65 6.30 -17.78 0.43
C ALA A 65 7.22 -18.97 0.12
N ALA A 66 8.52 -18.86 0.41
CA ALA A 66 9.46 -19.96 0.20
C ALA A 66 9.14 -21.20 1.06
N ALA A 67 8.67 -21.00 2.30
CA ALA A 67 8.22 -22.12 3.14
C ALA A 67 6.94 -22.77 2.61
N GLN A 68 6.03 -21.97 2.04
CA GLN A 68 4.79 -22.48 1.45
C GLN A 68 5.05 -23.26 0.16
N GLU A 69 5.99 -22.81 -0.66
CA GLU A 69 6.46 -23.51 -1.87
C GLU A 69 7.07 -24.88 -1.51
N MET A 70 7.95 -24.95 -0.51
CA MET A 70 8.51 -26.23 -0.05
C MET A 70 7.45 -27.22 0.44
N ILE A 71 6.41 -26.74 1.14
CA ILE A 71 5.29 -27.59 1.59
C ILE A 71 4.43 -28.05 0.40
N GLU A 72 4.27 -27.23 -0.63
CA GLU A 72 3.56 -27.63 -1.85
C GLU A 72 4.32 -28.68 -2.64
N ASP A 73 5.64 -28.54 -2.79
CA ASP A 73 6.48 -29.52 -3.48
C ASP A 73 6.51 -30.86 -2.73
N GLU A 74 6.68 -30.86 -1.40
CA GLU A 74 6.59 -32.09 -0.60
C GLU A 74 5.23 -32.80 -0.75
N LYS A 75 4.14 -32.04 -0.92
CA LYS A 75 2.80 -32.61 -1.18
C LYS A 75 2.63 -33.11 -2.62
N ARG A 76 3.29 -32.49 -3.59
CA ARG A 76 3.31 -32.96 -4.99
C ARG A 76 4.11 -34.25 -5.11
N ASP A 77 5.28 -34.31 -4.48
CA ASP A 77 6.13 -35.50 -4.44
C ASP A 77 5.45 -36.66 -3.70
N ALA A 78 4.76 -36.41 -2.59
CA ALA A 78 3.99 -37.44 -1.88
C ALA A 78 2.73 -37.93 -2.62
N LYS A 79 2.30 -37.24 -3.67
CA LYS A 79 1.13 -37.60 -4.49
C LYS A 79 1.53 -38.20 -5.85
N GLY A 80 2.83 -38.21 -6.19
CA GLY A 80 3.36 -38.56 -7.52
C GLY A 80 3.91 -39.98 -7.68
N GLU A 81 3.62 -40.93 -6.79
CA GLU A 81 4.05 -42.33 -6.95
C GLU A 81 3.08 -43.21 -7.78
N ASP A 82 1.96 -42.67 -8.27
CA ASP A 82 1.12 -43.36 -9.26
C ASP A 82 0.99 -42.50 -10.52
N GLU A 83 1.34 -43.12 -11.65
CA GLU A 83 1.29 -42.65 -13.04
C GLU A 83 2.55 -41.90 -13.54
N GLU A 84 3.43 -42.69 -14.17
CA GLU A 84 4.29 -42.27 -15.28
C GLU A 84 3.44 -41.52 -16.32
N ASP A 85 3.35 -40.20 -16.23
CA ASP A 85 2.95 -39.38 -17.37
C ASP A 85 3.88 -38.16 -17.46
N GLY A 86 4.63 -38.12 -18.55
CA GLY A 86 5.73 -37.20 -18.76
C GLY A 86 5.28 -35.74 -18.68
N CYS A 87 6.02 -34.92 -17.95
CA CYS A 87 5.84 -33.47 -17.99
C CYS A 87 6.25 -32.91 -19.36
N GLY A 88 5.30 -32.87 -20.29
CA GLY A 88 5.41 -32.06 -21.49
C GLY A 88 5.27 -30.59 -21.13
N TRP A 89 6.38 -29.84 -21.10
CA TRP A 89 6.33 -28.37 -21.14
C TRP A 89 5.74 -27.98 -22.51
N GLY A 90 4.43 -27.78 -22.54
CA GLY A 90 3.59 -27.75 -23.74
C GLY A 90 3.96 -26.71 -24.80
N MET A 91 4.97 -27.02 -25.61
CA MET A 91 5.13 -26.50 -26.96
C MET A 91 4.94 -27.66 -27.94
N ASN A 92 3.69 -28.04 -28.21
CA ASN A 92 3.40 -28.80 -29.41
C ASN A 92 3.41 -27.82 -30.59
N TYR A 93 4.54 -27.71 -31.28
CA TYR A 93 4.64 -26.98 -32.54
C TYR A 93 3.90 -27.76 -33.64
N GLY A 94 2.58 -27.66 -33.65
CA GLY A 94 1.73 -28.00 -34.78
C GLY A 94 1.57 -26.78 -35.68
N GLU A 95 1.96 -26.94 -36.95
CA GLU A 95 1.72 -25.98 -38.04
C GLU A 95 0.22 -25.62 -38.15
N ASP A 96 -0.20 -24.49 -37.60
CA ASP A 96 -1.25 -23.66 -38.21
C ASP A 96 -1.03 -22.21 -37.78
N ALA A 97 -0.15 -21.53 -38.53
CA ALA A 97 0.12 -20.11 -38.40
C ALA A 97 -1.09 -19.30 -38.91
N LYS A 98 -2.18 -19.29 -38.14
CA LYS A 98 -3.13 -18.18 -38.16
C LYS A 98 -2.60 -17.17 -37.17
N THR A 99 -2.34 -15.95 -37.66
CA THR A 99 -2.04 -14.77 -36.84
C THR A 99 -3.16 -14.57 -35.83
N PHE A 100 -3.04 -15.23 -34.69
CA PHE A 100 -3.90 -15.04 -33.54
C PHE A 100 -3.46 -13.71 -32.95
N THR A 101 -4.30 -12.69 -33.10
CA THR A 101 -4.23 -11.48 -32.28
C THR A 101 -4.00 -11.93 -30.85
N ALA A 102 -2.92 -11.47 -30.22
CA ALA A 102 -2.56 -11.82 -28.85
C ALA A 102 -3.84 -11.81 -28.00
N PRO A 103 -4.18 -12.89 -27.27
CA PRO A 103 -5.30 -12.83 -26.34
C PRO A 103 -5.00 -11.65 -25.42
N GLU A 104 -5.94 -10.70 -25.31
CA GLU A 104 -5.85 -9.62 -24.36
C GLU A 104 -5.74 -10.25 -22.97
N HIS A 105 -4.50 -10.41 -22.51
CA HIS A 105 -4.23 -11.00 -21.21
C HIS A 105 -4.75 -10.02 -20.18
N ASP A 106 -5.80 -10.39 -19.44
CA ASP A 106 -6.40 -9.52 -18.44
C ASP A 106 -5.29 -9.08 -17.46
N ALA A 107 -5.01 -7.77 -17.45
CA ALA A 107 -3.96 -7.19 -16.62
C ALA A 107 -4.25 -7.40 -15.12
N HIS A 108 -5.49 -7.74 -14.75
CA HIS A 108 -5.86 -8.15 -13.40
C HIS A 108 -5.34 -9.54 -13.00
N LEU A 109 -4.97 -10.39 -13.96
CA LEU A 109 -4.50 -11.76 -13.75
C LEU A 109 -2.96 -11.87 -13.80
N MET A 110 -2.24 -10.76 -13.98
CA MET A 110 -0.78 -10.76 -14.00
C MET A 110 -0.20 -10.70 -12.59
N GLU A 111 0.93 -11.38 -12.38
CA GLU A 111 1.66 -11.43 -11.11
C GLU A 111 2.15 -10.03 -10.65
N ASP A 112 2.36 -9.12 -11.61
CA ASP A 112 2.79 -7.73 -11.39
C ASP A 112 1.62 -6.71 -11.45
N ARG A 113 0.44 -7.14 -10.98
CA ARG A 113 -0.80 -6.35 -10.99
C ARG A 113 -0.64 -4.96 -10.35
N GLU A 114 0.15 -4.85 -9.27
CA GLU A 114 0.39 -3.56 -8.60
C GLU A 114 1.22 -2.59 -9.45
N ALA A 115 2.19 -3.07 -10.23
CA ALA A 115 2.96 -2.20 -11.12
C ALA A 115 2.08 -1.58 -12.22
N TYR A 116 1.12 -2.35 -12.76
CA TYR A 116 0.17 -1.84 -13.76
C TYR A 116 -0.68 -0.67 -13.21
N TYR A 117 -1.22 -0.80 -11.99
CA TYR A 117 -1.98 0.28 -11.35
C TYR A 117 -1.12 1.50 -11.02
N ASN A 118 0.14 1.27 -10.64
CA ASN A 118 1.07 2.35 -10.30
C ASN A 118 1.56 3.12 -11.54
N GLN A 119 1.72 2.44 -12.69
CA GLN A 119 2.18 3.06 -13.93
C GLN A 119 1.12 3.99 -14.55
N ASP A 120 -0.13 3.53 -14.65
CA ASP A 120 -1.21 4.27 -15.32
C ASP A 120 -2.55 4.12 -14.56
N PRO A 121 -2.71 4.72 -13.38
CA PRO A 121 -3.90 4.54 -12.53
C PRO A 121 -5.20 4.98 -13.22
N LYS A 122 -5.15 6.03 -14.05
CA LYS A 122 -6.33 6.52 -14.80
C LYS A 122 -6.79 5.51 -15.86
N LYS A 123 -5.87 4.91 -16.61
CA LYS A 123 -6.22 3.90 -17.63
C LYS A 123 -6.74 2.63 -16.97
N ALA A 124 -6.13 2.23 -15.87
CA ALA A 124 -6.58 1.07 -15.12
C ALA A 124 -8.01 1.27 -14.58
N LEU A 125 -8.32 2.46 -14.07
CA LEU A 125 -9.67 2.82 -13.65
C LEU A 125 -10.65 2.84 -14.83
N GLN A 126 -10.29 3.45 -15.95
CA GLN A 126 -11.13 3.49 -17.14
C GLN A 126 -11.49 2.08 -17.65
N LYS A 127 -10.51 1.19 -17.78
CA LYS A 127 -10.75 -0.21 -18.18
C LYS A 127 -11.66 -0.96 -17.21
N PHE A 128 -11.58 -0.66 -15.92
CA PHE A 128 -12.48 -1.24 -14.92
C PHE A 128 -13.94 -0.85 -15.21
N PHE A 129 -14.21 0.44 -15.42
CA PHE A 129 -15.56 0.92 -15.74
C PHE A 129 -16.08 0.36 -17.08
N GLU A 130 -15.22 0.27 -18.10
CA GLU A 130 -15.57 -0.33 -19.40
C GLU A 130 -15.93 -1.82 -19.28
N ARG A 131 -15.17 -2.59 -18.49
CA ARG A 131 -15.43 -4.02 -18.27
C ARG A 131 -16.72 -4.27 -17.48
N GLU A 132 -16.96 -3.50 -16.43
CA GLU A 132 -18.15 -3.62 -15.59
C GLU A 132 -19.40 -3.00 -16.25
N GLY A 133 -19.24 -2.27 -17.37
CA GLY A 133 -20.33 -1.62 -18.09
C GLY A 133 -20.89 -0.38 -17.39
N PHE A 134 -20.10 0.26 -16.53
CA PHE A 134 -20.48 1.51 -15.85
C PHE A 134 -19.93 2.75 -16.57
N ASP A 135 -20.69 3.84 -16.55
CA ASP A 135 -20.21 5.14 -17.02
C ASP A 135 -19.28 5.79 -15.98
N MET A 136 -18.08 6.19 -16.41
CA MET A 136 -17.10 6.86 -15.55
C MET A 136 -17.31 8.37 -15.55
N ASN A 137 -18.03 8.89 -14.57
CA ASN A 137 -18.28 10.34 -14.43
C ASN A 137 -17.45 10.95 -13.28
N PHE A 138 -16.69 12.00 -13.57
CA PHE A 138 -15.88 12.71 -12.57
C PHE A 138 -16.60 13.96 -12.08
N GLU A 139 -16.79 14.06 -10.77
CA GLU A 139 -17.27 15.27 -10.12
C GLU A 139 -16.10 16.00 -9.45
N PHE A 140 -15.98 17.30 -9.68
CA PHE A 140 -14.93 18.13 -9.08
C PHE A 140 -15.55 19.12 -8.11
N SER A 141 -15.08 19.13 -6.88
CA SER A 141 -15.46 20.11 -5.85
C SER A 141 -14.24 20.81 -5.25
N GLU A 142 -14.38 22.10 -5.00
CA GLU A 142 -13.36 22.89 -4.31
C GLU A 142 -13.57 22.80 -2.80
N GLN A 143 -12.50 22.55 -2.04
CA GLN A 143 -12.54 22.52 -0.58
C GLN A 143 -11.43 23.40 0.02
N GLY A 144 -11.78 24.08 1.12
CA GLY A 144 -10.86 24.94 1.86
C GLY A 144 -10.81 26.38 1.32
N GLN A 145 -10.10 27.26 2.03
CA GLN A 145 -9.89 28.65 1.62
C GLN A 145 -8.43 29.04 1.85
N GLY A 146 -7.87 29.87 0.97
CA GLY A 146 -6.49 30.35 1.08
C GLY A 146 -5.46 29.22 1.00
N HIS A 147 -4.68 29.01 2.05
CA HIS A 147 -3.49 28.14 2.04
C HIS A 147 -3.85 26.64 2.13
N THR A 148 -5.11 26.33 2.45
CA THR A 148 -5.64 24.96 2.53
C THR A 148 -6.55 24.62 1.35
N HIS A 149 -6.49 25.41 0.28
CA HIS A 149 -7.26 25.18 -0.93
C HIS A 149 -6.84 23.86 -1.60
N LYS A 150 -7.82 22.97 -1.83
CA LYS A 150 -7.64 21.68 -2.49
C LYS A 150 -8.82 21.41 -3.43
N TRP A 151 -8.52 20.76 -4.56
CA TRP A 151 -9.53 20.18 -5.44
C TRP A 151 -9.76 18.73 -5.04
N VAL A 152 -11.03 18.36 -4.90
CA VAL A 152 -11.46 16.99 -4.64
C VAL A 152 -12.17 16.49 -5.88
N CYS A 153 -11.73 15.33 -6.36
CA CYS A 153 -12.37 14.61 -7.45
C CYS A 153 -13.04 13.35 -6.88
N SER A 154 -14.34 13.22 -7.06
CA SER A 154 -15.14 12.05 -6.68
C SER A 154 -15.71 11.37 -7.92
N ILE A 155 -15.89 10.06 -7.82
CA ILE A 155 -16.51 9.23 -8.85
C ILE A 155 -17.54 8.38 -8.12
N GLU A 156 -18.77 8.41 -8.59
CA GLU A 156 -19.86 7.57 -8.09
C GLU A 156 -20.22 6.55 -9.16
N TRP A 157 -20.50 5.31 -8.76
CA TRP A 157 -21.05 4.30 -9.63
C TRP A 157 -22.34 3.78 -9.00
N VAL A 158 -23.37 3.59 -9.83
CA VAL A 158 -24.69 3.14 -9.39
C VAL A 158 -24.82 1.65 -9.67
N PHE A 159 -25.03 0.84 -8.63
CA PHE A 159 -25.45 -0.55 -8.82
C PHE A 159 -26.94 -0.57 -9.21
N GLY A 160 -27.24 -1.14 -10.37
CA GLY A 160 -28.60 -1.42 -10.83
C GLY A 160 -29.18 -2.69 -10.20
#